data_AF-A0A853EU66-F1
#
_entry.id   AF-A0A853EU66-F1
#
_cell.length_a   1.000
_cell.length_b   1.000
_cell.length_c   1.000
_cell.angle_alpha   90.00
_cell.angle_beta   90.00
_cell.angle_gamma   90.00
#
_symmetry.space_group_name_H-M   'P 1'
#
loop_
_entity.id
_entity.type
_entity.pdbx_description
1 polymer ?
#
loop_
_entity_poly.entity_id
_entity_poly.type
_entity_poly.pdbx_seq_one_letter_code
_entity_poly.pdbx_strand_id
1 'polypeptide(L)' 'MIHLEAPTHRIPADKTDRDDEAGALLTANGATYEEARDALYDQVPEGYRLTWIRRVS' A
#
# COMPACT_ATOMS: atom_id res chain seq x y z
N MET A 1 18.50 3.19 -7.19
CA MET A 1 17.22 2.49 -7.30
C MET A 1 16.61 2.41 -5.91
N ILE A 2 15.35 2.82 -5.77
CA ILE A 2 14.62 2.83 -4.50
C ILE A 2 13.66 1.65 -4.51
N HIS A 3 13.68 0.84 -3.45
CA HIS A 3 12.69 -0.21 -3.19
C HIS A 3 11.75 0.26 -2.08
N LEU A 4 10.44 0.23 -2.33
CA LEU A 4 9.41 0.55 -1.36
C LEU A 4 8.52 -0.66 -1.09
N GLU A 5 8.11 -0.78 0.17
CA GLU A 5 7.12 -1.75 0.61
C GLU A 5 6.02 -1.04 1.40
N ALA A 6 4.76 -1.43 1.17
CA ALA A 6 3.62 -0.85 1.85
C ALA A 6 2.55 -1.90 2.15
N PRO A 7 2.22 -2.15 3.43
CA PRO A 7 1.09 -2.98 3.79
C PRO A 7 -0.23 -2.33 3.32
N THR A 8 -1.15 -3.14 2.81
CA THR A 8 -2.53 -2.71 2.52
C THR A 8 -3.48 -3.16 3.64
N HIS A 9 -4.57 -2.43 3.81
CA HIS A 9 -5.69 -2.83 4.66
C HIS A 9 -7.00 -2.58 3.91
N ARG A 10 -7.99 -3.45 4.12
CA ARG A 10 -9.32 -3.26 3.54
C ARG A 10 -10.01 -2.05 4.19
N ILE A 11 -10.69 -1.25 3.38
CA ILE A 11 -11.55 -0.16 3.85
C ILE A 11 -12.91 -0.79 4.19
N PRO A 12 -13.36 -0.73 5.46
CA PRO A 12 -14.65 -1.31 5.84
C PRO A 12 -15.80 -0.59 5.10
N ALA A 13 -16.71 -1.37 4.53
CA ALA A 13 -17.87 -0.85 3.79
C ALA A 13 -18.95 -0.26 4.72
N ASP A 14 -18.97 -0.67 5.99
CA ASP A 14 -19.92 -0.25 7.02
C ASP A 14 -19.22 0.24 8.29
N LYS A 15 -19.83 1.20 8.99
CA LYS A 15 -19.33 1.81 10.24
C LYS A 15 -19.26 0.85 11.44
N THR A 16 -19.66 -0.40 11.27
CA THR A 16 -19.50 -1.46 12.26
C THR A 16 -18.13 -2.11 12.07
N ASP A 17 -17.12 -1.51 12.72
CA ASP A 17 -15.73 -1.95 12.87
C ASP A 17 -15.60 -3.45 13.22
N ARG A 18 -15.57 -4.35 12.23
CA ARG A 18 -15.17 -5.74 12.49
C ARG A 18 -14.24 -6.42 11.50
N ASP A 19 -13.94 -5.82 10.35
CA ASP A 19 -13.02 -6.42 9.39
C ASP A 19 -11.92 -5.42 8.99
N ASP A 20 -11.04 -5.07 9.93
CA ASP A 20 -9.68 -4.59 9.62
C ASP A 20 -8.88 -5.81 9.11
N GLU A 21 -9.21 -6.27 7.91
CA GLU A 21 -8.47 -7.35 7.26
C GLU A 21 -7.16 -6.80 6.69
N ALA A 22 -6.04 -7.28 7.22
CA ALA A 22 -4.73 -7.01 6.67
C ALA A 22 -4.67 -7.56 5.23
N GLY A 23 -4.44 -6.65 4.28
CA GLY A 23 -4.28 -6.99 2.88
C GLY A 23 -2.85 -7.41 2.54
N ALA A 24 -2.59 -7.57 1.23
CA ALA A 24 -1.27 -7.92 0.74
C ALA A 24 -0.23 -6.81 1.00
N LEU A 25 1.02 -7.21 1.21
CA LEU A 25 2.16 -6.30 1.16
C LEU A 25 2.44 -5.96 -0.31
N LEU A 26 2.30 -4.68 -0.67
CA LEU A 26 2.66 -4.20 -2.00
C LEU A 26 4.13 -3.79 -2.01
N THR A 27 4.79 -4.03 -3.14
CA THR A 27 6.18 -3.64 -3.34
C THR A 27 6.35 -2.92 -4.67
N ALA A 28 7.25 -1.95 -4.73
CA ALA A 28 7.54 -1.24 -5.96
C ALA A 28 9.00 -0.77 -6.00
N ASN A 29 9.48 -0.53 -7.22
CA ASN A 29 10.83 -0.02 -7.46
C ASN A 29 10.76 1.22 -8.35
N GLY A 30 11.66 2.18 -8.13
CA GLY A 30 11.76 3.40 -8.93
C GLY A 30 13.18 3.97 -8.94
N ALA A 31 13.46 4.89 -9.87
CA ALA A 31 14.70 5.66 -9.83
C ALA A 31 14.64 6.71 -8.69
N THR A 32 13.45 7.27 -8.45
CA THR A 32 13.15 8.18 -7.34
C THR A 32 12.14 7.60 -6.34
N TYR A 33 11.92 8.29 -5.23
CA TYR A 33 10.89 7.90 -4.25
C TYR A 33 9.49 8.11 -4.81
N GLU A 34 9.26 9.22 -5.51
CA GLU A 34 7.98 9.58 -6.13
C GLU A 34 7.55 8.54 -7.15
N GLU A 35 8.45 8.12 -8.03
CA GLU A 35 8.17 7.07 -9.02
C GLU A 35 7.81 5.74 -8.35
N ALA A 36 8.58 5.32 -7.35
CA ALA A 36 8.31 4.08 -6.63
C ALA A 36 6.99 4.16 -5.83
N ARG A 37 6.66 5.35 -5.30
CA ARG A 37 5.42 5.59 -4.55
C ARG A 37 4.21 5.58 -5.47
N ASP A 38 4.28 6.24 -6.62
CA ASP A 38 3.18 6.29 -7.57
C ASP A 38 2.91 4.87 -8.13
N ALA A 39 3.97 4.09 -8.39
CA ALA A 39 3.84 2.67 -8.72
C ALA A 39 3.23 1.81 -7.60
N LEU A 40 3.37 2.18 -6.32
CA LEU A 40 2.63 1.52 -5.23
C LEU A 40 1.13 1.87 -5.28
N TYR A 41 0.80 3.14 -5.52
CA TYR A 41 -0.61 3.58 -5.58
C TYR A 41 -1.37 2.95 -6.74
N ASP A 42 -0.73 2.76 -7.89
CA ASP A 42 -1.33 2.08 -9.05
C ASP A 42 -1.67 0.60 -8.78
N GLN A 43 -1.00 -0.01 -7.80
CA GLN A 43 -1.23 -1.41 -7.40
C GLN A 43 -2.30 -1.56 -6.31
N VAL A 44 -2.80 -0.46 -5.72
CA VAL A 44 -3.76 -0.53 -4.62
C VAL A 44 -5.10 -1.06 -5.14
N PRO A 45 -5.59 -2.21 -4.64
CA PRO A 45 -6.88 -2.74 -5.06
C PRO A 45 -8.04 -1.83 -4.63
N GLU A 46 -9.12 -1.83 -5.39
CA GLU A 46 -10.33 -1.09 -5.02
C GLU A 46 -10.84 -1.53 -3.63
N GLY A 47 -11.18 -0.57 -2.78
CA GLY A 47 -11.60 -0.84 -1.41
C GLY A 47 -10.46 -1.17 -0.45
N TYR A 48 -9.21 -0.94 -0.83
CA TYR A 48 -8.04 -1.04 0.05
C TYR A 48 -7.34 0.32 0.20
N ARG A 49 -6.62 0.48 1.30
CA ARG A 49 -5.76 1.64 1.59
C ARG A 49 -4.35 1.17 1.94
N LEU A 50 -3.36 2.00 1.60
CA LEU A 50 -1.99 1.84 2.14
C LEU A 50 -1.96 2.33 3.59
N THR A 51 -1.28 1.58 4.47
CA THR A 51 -1.16 1.96 5.89
C THR A 51 0.04 2.87 6.12
N TRP A 52 1.23 2.41 5.72
CA TRP A 52 2.47 3.16 5.78
C TRP A 52 3.42 2.62 4.71
N ILE A 53 4.32 3.47 4.25
CA ILE A 53 5.30 3.13 3.22
C ILE A 53 6.68 3.10 3.87
N ARG A 54 7.40 1.98 3.76
CA ARG A 54 8.83 1.93 4.11
C ARG A 54 9.68 1.87 2.87
N ARG A 55 10.84 2.53 2.96
CA ARG A 55 11.96 2.27 2.07
C ARG A 55 12.78 1.10 2.61
N VAL A 56 13.05 0.15 1.74
CA VAL A 56 13.93 -0.98 2.03
C VAL A 56 15.25 -0.74 1.30
N SER A 57 16.36 -0.87 2.02
CA SER A 57 17.72 -0.61 1.53
C SER A 57 18.46 -1.90 1.24
#